data_AF-A0A6N8FYR7-F1
#
_entry.id   AF-A0A6N8FYR7-F1
#
_cell.length_a   1.000
_cell.length_b   1.000
_cell.length_c   1.000
_cell.angle_alpha   90.00
_cell.angle_beta   90.00
_cell.angle_gamma   90.00
#
_symmetry.space_group_name_H-M   'P 1'
#
loop_
_entity.id
_entity.type
_entity.pdbx_description
1 polymer ?
#
loop_
_entity_poly.entity_id
_entity_poly.type
_entity_poly.pdbx_seq_one_letter_code
_entity_poly.pdbx_strand_id
1 'polypeptide(L)'
;MSYLETAAQFYSEVAQTPQVGLCCVQSSPLQFPGLKIPSQMQQMNYGCGTTVHPAELINQPTVLYIGVGGGLEALQFAYFSRRSGGVIAVEPVAAMRLAAKQNLEIAAQQNSWFDPSFVEICEGDAFTLPVADASVDVVAQNCLFNIFAPDDLSKALKEAFRVLKSGGRLQMSDPIATRSIPIHLQQDHRLRAMCLSGALTYEQYIEKIVDAGFGQVEIRARRPYRLLDRDTYNLEADLLLESLDSVAFKVSIPEDGACIFTGKTAIYCGKEEKFDDANGHILQRGVPAVVCDKTAVKLASLLQQKIMITNSTWHYVGGGCC
;
A
#
# COMPACT_ATOMS: atom_id res chain seq x y z
N MET A 1 -11.21 -25.65 7.93
CA MET A 1 -11.05 -24.21 8.18
C MET A 1 -10.85 -23.51 6.85
N SER A 2 -11.59 -22.44 6.61
CA SER A 2 -11.36 -21.54 5.48
C SER A 2 -10.03 -20.79 5.63
N TYR A 3 -9.54 -20.16 4.57
CA TYR A 3 -8.31 -19.38 4.64
C TYR A 3 -8.43 -18.18 5.60
N LEU A 4 -9.62 -17.56 5.69
CA LEU A 4 -9.89 -16.45 6.61
C LEU A 4 -9.91 -16.90 8.07
N GLU A 5 -10.49 -18.07 8.36
CA GLU A 5 -10.44 -18.68 9.70
C GLU A 5 -9.00 -19.01 10.11
N THR A 6 -8.22 -19.59 9.18
CA THR A 6 -6.80 -19.87 9.42
C THR A 6 -6.00 -18.59 9.65
N ALA A 7 -6.25 -17.52 8.89
CA ALA A 7 -5.62 -16.22 9.12
C ALA A 7 -6.00 -15.64 10.49
N ALA A 8 -7.30 -15.65 10.84
CA ALA A 8 -7.76 -15.15 12.13
C ALA A 8 -7.14 -15.91 13.32
N GLN A 9 -7.06 -17.24 13.23
CA GLN A 9 -6.37 -18.05 14.24
C GLN A 9 -4.89 -17.69 14.33
N PHE A 10 -4.20 -17.63 13.20
CA PHE A 10 -2.77 -17.29 13.14
C PHE A 10 -2.49 -15.92 13.75
N TYR A 11 -3.27 -14.90 13.39
CA TYR A 11 -3.12 -13.56 13.95
C TYR A 11 -3.50 -13.49 15.43
N SER A 12 -4.42 -14.35 15.91
CA SER A 12 -4.69 -14.48 17.35
C SER A 12 -3.50 -15.06 18.11
N GLU A 13 -2.77 -16.02 17.54
CA GLU A 13 -1.58 -16.63 18.15
C GLU A 13 -0.45 -15.59 18.26
N VAL A 14 -0.16 -14.85 17.19
CA VAL A 14 0.93 -13.86 17.20
C VAL A 14 0.57 -12.57 17.95
N ALA A 15 -0.72 -12.34 18.25
CA ALA A 15 -1.14 -11.30 19.20
C ALA A 15 -0.60 -11.55 20.61
N GLN A 16 -0.54 -12.82 21.00
CA GLN A 16 -0.12 -13.25 22.33
C GLN A 16 1.39 -13.48 22.39
N THR A 17 1.94 -14.09 21.34
CA THR A 17 3.37 -14.40 21.23
C THR A 17 3.93 -13.81 19.93
N PRO A 18 4.38 -12.54 19.95
CA PRO A 18 4.88 -11.88 18.75
C PRO A 18 6.03 -12.65 18.10
N GLN A 19 5.91 -12.92 16.80
CA GLN A 19 6.95 -13.58 16.02
C GLN A 19 7.75 -12.55 15.22
N VAL A 20 8.94 -12.23 15.69
CA VAL A 20 9.85 -11.28 15.02
C VAL A 20 10.25 -11.82 13.64
N GLY A 21 10.05 -11.04 12.58
CA GLY A 21 10.39 -11.43 11.20
C GLY A 21 9.43 -12.42 10.55
N LEU A 22 8.21 -12.55 11.08
CA LEU A 22 7.16 -13.47 10.61
C LEU A 22 6.93 -13.40 9.10
N CYS A 23 6.67 -12.18 8.61
CA CYS A 23 6.29 -11.92 7.24
C CYS A 23 7.48 -11.35 6.48
N CYS A 24 7.97 -10.18 6.89
CA CYS A 24 8.90 -9.35 6.11
C CYS A 24 10.27 -9.14 6.75
N VAL A 25 11.23 -8.71 5.92
CA VAL A 25 12.47 -8.11 6.40
C VAL A 25 12.08 -6.94 7.30
N GLN A 26 12.53 -6.96 8.56
CA GLN A 26 12.21 -5.89 9.49
C GLN A 26 12.76 -4.56 8.95
N SER A 27 11.86 -3.70 8.50
CA SER A 27 12.19 -2.31 8.20
C SER A 27 12.30 -1.55 9.52
N SER A 28 13.27 -0.64 9.58
CA SER A 28 13.31 0.32 10.69
C SER A 28 12.05 1.18 10.61
N PRO A 29 11.26 1.32 11.68
CA PRO A 29 10.11 2.19 11.67
C PRO A 29 10.54 3.61 11.34
N LEU A 30 9.69 4.35 10.61
CA LEU A 30 9.90 5.78 10.41
C LEU A 30 10.08 6.48 11.77
N GLN A 31 11.18 7.21 11.88
CA GLN A 31 11.50 8.01 13.06
C GLN A 31 11.10 9.45 12.75
N PHE A 32 10.04 9.92 13.41
CA PHE A 32 9.66 11.33 13.37
C PHE A 32 10.14 12.04 14.65
N PRO A 33 10.41 13.35 14.62
CA PRO A 33 10.78 14.10 15.82
C PRO A 33 9.75 13.93 16.93
N GLY A 34 10.20 13.41 18.07
CA GLY A 34 9.35 13.16 19.25
C GLY A 34 8.49 11.89 19.18
N LEU A 35 8.50 11.13 18.08
CA LEU A 35 7.83 9.84 17.99
C LEU A 35 8.76 8.74 18.52
N LYS A 36 8.29 8.03 19.55
CA LYS A 36 8.89 6.81 20.09
C LYS A 36 7.93 5.65 19.83
N ILE A 37 8.42 4.63 19.12
CA ILE A 37 7.65 3.41 18.87
C ILE A 37 7.91 2.43 20.03
N PRO A 38 6.90 2.03 20.82
CA PRO A 38 7.03 1.00 21.83
C PRO A 38 7.65 -0.29 21.27
N SER A 39 8.51 -0.94 22.04
CA SER A 39 9.19 -2.18 21.62
C SER A 39 8.20 -3.28 21.22
N GLN A 40 7.09 -3.41 21.93
CA GLN A 40 6.03 -4.38 21.63
C GLN A 40 5.44 -4.16 20.23
N MET A 41 5.21 -2.91 19.82
CA MET A 41 4.74 -2.58 18.47
C MET A 41 5.75 -3.00 17.41
N GLN A 42 7.05 -2.86 17.67
CA GLN A 42 8.11 -3.25 16.74
C GLN A 42 8.20 -4.79 16.60
N GLN A 43 8.00 -5.52 17.70
CA GLN A 43 7.96 -6.99 17.69
C GLN A 43 6.74 -7.54 16.96
N MET A 44 5.67 -6.75 16.88
CA MET A 44 4.43 -7.04 16.17
C MET A 44 4.35 -6.35 14.80
N ASN A 45 5.49 -5.87 14.27
CA ASN A 45 5.55 -5.29 12.94
C ASN A 45 5.69 -6.40 11.89
N TYR A 46 4.59 -6.72 11.23
CA TYR A 46 4.54 -7.71 10.15
C TYR A 46 4.48 -7.08 8.76
N GLY A 47 4.60 -5.75 8.66
CA GLY A 47 4.53 -5.01 7.40
C GLY A 47 5.74 -5.20 6.48
N CYS A 48 5.52 -5.08 5.16
CA CYS A 48 6.52 -5.26 4.10
C CYS A 48 7.22 -3.99 3.67
N GLY A 49 6.66 -2.84 4.02
CA GLY A 49 7.16 -1.52 3.70
C GLY A 49 6.53 -0.51 4.64
N THR A 50 6.21 0.68 4.13
CA THR A 50 5.50 1.69 4.89
C THR A 50 4.38 2.29 4.06
N THR A 51 3.22 2.47 4.67
CA THR A 51 2.09 3.18 4.06
C THR A 51 2.09 4.66 4.41
N VAL A 52 2.93 5.08 5.37
CA VAL A 52 2.96 6.42 5.92
C VAL A 52 3.79 7.33 5.03
N HIS A 53 3.14 7.96 4.06
CA HIS A 53 3.76 8.94 3.16
C HIS A 53 3.47 10.37 3.63
N PRO A 54 4.44 11.12 4.21
CA PRO A 54 4.16 12.42 4.84
C PRO A 54 3.54 13.47 3.91
N ALA A 55 3.94 13.49 2.63
CA ALA A 55 3.39 14.40 1.63
C ALA A 55 1.87 14.19 1.42
N GLU A 56 1.41 12.97 1.68
CA GLU A 56 0.01 12.57 1.59
C GLU A 56 -0.73 12.70 2.92
N LEU A 57 -0.09 13.21 3.98
CA LEU A 57 -0.70 13.34 5.30
C LEU A 57 -0.74 14.81 5.76
N ILE A 58 -0.53 15.72 4.82
CA ILE A 58 -0.70 17.15 5.03
C ILE A 58 -2.15 17.47 5.41
N ASN A 59 -2.34 18.50 6.23
CA ASN A 59 -3.64 19.01 6.67
C ASN A 59 -4.47 18.07 7.58
N GLN A 60 -3.83 17.17 8.32
CA GLN A 60 -4.48 16.32 9.34
C GLN A 60 -5.68 15.49 8.80
N PRO A 61 -5.48 14.66 7.76
CA PRO A 61 -6.56 13.90 7.12
C PRO A 61 -7.26 12.94 8.09
N THR A 62 -8.52 12.59 7.83
CA THR A 62 -9.11 11.38 8.43
C THR A 62 -8.50 10.16 7.75
N VAL A 63 -7.85 9.30 8.54
CA VAL A 63 -7.23 8.06 8.05
C VAL A 63 -8.06 6.85 8.49
N LEU A 64 -8.37 5.95 7.57
CA LEU A 64 -8.89 4.63 7.86
C LEU A 64 -7.77 3.60 7.64
N TYR A 65 -7.35 2.90 8.70
CA TYR A 65 -6.29 1.90 8.63
C TYR A 65 -6.87 0.49 8.79
N ILE A 66 -6.69 -0.37 7.79
CA ILE A 66 -7.24 -1.72 7.74
C ILE A 66 -6.16 -2.72 8.20
N GLY A 67 -6.44 -3.49 9.24
CA GLY A 67 -5.50 -4.42 9.87
C GLY A 67 -4.55 -3.69 10.83
N VAL A 68 -5.06 -3.26 11.99
CA VAL A 68 -4.29 -2.45 12.96
C VAL A 68 -3.02 -3.15 13.46
N GLY A 69 -3.02 -4.49 13.50
CA GLY A 69 -1.89 -5.27 14.00
C GLY A 69 -1.50 -4.84 15.43
N GLY A 70 -0.21 -4.65 15.68
CA GLY A 70 0.28 -4.14 16.97
C GLY A 70 0.00 -2.64 17.23
N GLY A 71 -0.56 -1.89 16.27
CA GLY A 71 -0.84 -0.45 16.40
C GLY A 71 0.26 0.49 15.91
N LEU A 72 1.31 -0.03 15.27
CA LEU A 72 2.48 0.74 14.85
C LEU A 72 2.14 1.83 13.83
N GLU A 73 1.56 1.47 12.68
CA GLU A 73 1.23 2.46 11.64
C GLU A 73 0.07 3.36 12.09
N ALA A 74 -0.88 2.86 12.90
CA ALA A 74 -1.93 3.70 13.48
C ALA A 74 -1.34 4.82 14.35
N LEU A 75 -0.32 4.54 15.17
CA LEU A 75 0.42 5.55 15.92
C LEU A 75 1.16 6.53 14.99
N GLN A 76 1.75 6.03 13.90
CA GLN A 76 2.43 6.88 12.91
C GLN A 76 1.46 7.79 12.15
N PHE A 77 0.27 7.31 11.78
CA PHE A 77 -0.78 8.14 11.18
C PHE A 77 -1.29 9.20 12.17
N ALA A 78 -1.45 8.84 13.45
CA ALA A 78 -1.86 9.78 14.49
C ALA A 78 -0.85 10.92 14.70
N TYR A 79 0.43 10.71 14.34
CA TYR A 79 1.43 11.78 14.33
C TYR A 79 1.03 12.94 13.42
N PHE A 80 0.42 12.63 12.27
CA PHE A 80 -0.04 13.61 11.27
C PHE A 80 -1.48 14.08 11.51
N SER A 81 -2.29 13.28 12.22
CA SER A 81 -3.71 13.56 12.50
C SER A 81 -4.00 13.59 14.00
N ARG A 82 -3.50 14.63 14.69
CA ARG A 82 -3.55 14.80 16.15
C ARG A 82 -4.89 15.35 16.67
N ARG A 83 -5.97 14.66 16.36
CA ARG A 83 -7.32 14.96 16.85
C ARG A 83 -8.05 13.68 17.19
N SER A 84 -9.02 13.75 18.08
CA SER A 84 -9.83 12.58 18.42
C SER A 84 -10.49 12.00 17.16
N GLY A 85 -10.39 10.67 16.98
CA GLY A 85 -10.87 9.98 15.79
C GLY A 85 -10.18 10.42 14.49
N GLY A 86 -8.94 10.93 14.57
CA GLY A 86 -8.14 11.26 13.40
C GLY A 86 -7.73 10.02 12.61
N VAL A 87 -7.54 8.90 13.31
CA VAL A 87 -7.29 7.58 12.75
C VAL A 87 -8.40 6.63 13.21
N ILE A 88 -9.05 5.97 12.25
CA ILE A 88 -10.01 4.89 12.47
C ILE A 88 -9.29 3.61 12.06
N ALA A 89 -9.06 2.69 12.98
CA ALA A 89 -8.33 1.45 12.74
C ALA A 89 -9.27 0.24 12.85
N VAL A 90 -9.35 -0.56 11.79
CA VAL A 90 -10.25 -1.72 11.69
C VAL A 90 -9.45 -3.00 11.85
N GLU A 91 -9.93 -3.93 12.68
CA GLU A 91 -9.26 -5.21 12.90
C GLU A 91 -10.27 -6.30 13.26
N PRO A 92 -10.35 -7.40 12.50
CA PRO A 92 -11.32 -8.46 12.77
C PRO A 92 -10.94 -9.32 13.98
N VAL A 93 -9.65 -9.46 14.30
CA VAL A 93 -9.19 -10.35 15.38
C VAL A 93 -9.22 -9.65 16.74
N ALA A 94 -10.08 -10.13 17.64
CA ALA A 94 -10.28 -9.54 18.97
C ALA A 94 -8.99 -9.48 19.82
N ALA A 95 -8.18 -10.54 19.77
CA ALA A 95 -6.88 -10.57 20.46
C ALA A 95 -5.93 -9.49 19.94
N MET A 96 -5.96 -9.21 18.64
CA MET A 96 -5.11 -8.18 18.02
C MET A 96 -5.61 -6.77 18.33
N ARG A 97 -6.94 -6.55 18.36
CA ARG A 97 -7.53 -5.30 18.87
C ARG A 97 -7.09 -5.00 20.30
N LEU A 98 -7.07 -6.02 21.18
CA LEU A 98 -6.65 -5.86 22.57
C LEU A 98 -5.16 -5.48 22.67
N ALA A 99 -4.30 -6.18 21.94
CA ALA A 99 -2.87 -5.88 21.89
C ALA A 99 -2.59 -4.46 21.38
N ALA A 100 -3.26 -4.04 20.30
CA ALA A 100 -3.14 -2.68 19.76
C ALA A 100 -3.54 -1.62 20.78
N LYS A 101 -4.67 -1.80 21.49
CA LYS A 101 -5.11 -0.88 22.56
C LYS A 101 -4.06 -0.75 23.66
N GLN A 102 -3.56 -1.88 24.17
CA GLN A 102 -2.51 -1.89 25.20
C GLN A 102 -1.23 -1.19 24.73
N ASN A 103 -0.83 -1.43 23.49
CA ASN A 103 0.35 -0.79 22.91
C ASN A 103 0.19 0.72 22.75
N LEU A 104 -1.00 1.20 22.36
CA LEU A 104 -1.27 2.64 22.25
C LEU A 104 -1.25 3.33 23.62
N GLU A 105 -1.72 2.67 24.69
CA GLU A 105 -1.56 3.19 26.06
C GLU A 105 -0.09 3.33 26.46
N ILE A 106 0.75 2.35 26.10
CA ILE A 106 2.21 2.45 26.30
C ILE A 106 2.78 3.60 25.46
N ALA A 107 2.32 3.77 24.22
CA ALA A 107 2.75 4.86 23.36
C ALA A 107 2.42 6.23 23.98
N ALA A 108 1.25 6.40 24.60
CA ALA A 108 0.86 7.64 25.28
C ALA A 108 1.77 8.00 26.46
N GLN A 109 2.28 7.00 27.18
CA GLN A 109 3.26 7.21 28.25
C GLN A 109 4.63 7.64 27.71
N GLN A 110 4.98 7.23 26.48
CA GLN A 110 6.29 7.47 25.87
C GLN A 110 6.32 8.72 24.97
N ASN A 111 5.16 9.21 24.55
CA ASN A 111 4.97 10.28 23.57
C ASN A 111 4.06 11.36 24.14
N SER A 112 4.64 12.48 24.63
CA SER A 112 3.86 13.58 25.24
C SER A 112 2.87 14.28 24.32
N TRP A 113 2.99 14.08 23.00
CA TRP A 113 2.09 14.63 22.00
C TRP A 113 0.93 13.69 21.64
N PHE A 114 1.01 12.41 22.02
CA PHE A 114 0.05 11.40 21.61
C PHE A 114 -1.04 11.23 22.68
N ASP A 115 -2.29 11.32 22.25
CA ASP A 115 -3.46 10.99 23.05
C ASP A 115 -4.10 9.72 22.44
N PRO A 116 -4.39 8.66 23.24
CA PRO A 116 -5.04 7.46 22.73
C PRO A 116 -6.35 7.72 21.98
N SER A 117 -7.07 8.81 22.30
CA SER A 117 -8.30 9.20 21.60
C SER A 117 -8.08 9.56 20.12
N PHE A 118 -6.84 9.77 19.67
CA PHE A 118 -6.51 10.02 18.28
C PHE A 118 -6.74 8.79 17.39
N VAL A 119 -6.73 7.59 17.98
CA VAL A 119 -6.92 6.31 17.29
C VAL A 119 -8.16 5.61 17.84
N GLU A 120 -9.18 5.44 16.99
CA GLU A 120 -10.35 4.63 17.30
C GLU A 120 -10.16 3.22 16.73
N ILE A 121 -10.13 2.20 17.60
CA ILE A 121 -10.01 0.79 17.16
C ILE A 121 -11.40 0.14 17.12
N CYS A 122 -11.82 -0.23 15.91
CA CYS A 122 -13.13 -0.81 15.60
C CYS A 122 -13.01 -2.30 15.25
N GLU A 123 -14.05 -3.05 15.56
CA GLU A 123 -14.27 -4.38 14.99
C GLU A 123 -14.83 -4.25 13.58
N GLY A 124 -14.29 -5.04 12.65
CA GLY A 124 -14.69 -5.06 11.25
C GLY A 124 -13.63 -5.73 10.40
N ASP A 125 -13.93 -5.95 9.12
CA ASP A 125 -12.99 -6.47 8.13
C ASP A 125 -12.90 -5.53 6.92
N ALA A 126 -12.07 -5.92 5.95
CA ALA A 126 -11.88 -5.14 4.73
C ALA A 126 -13.07 -5.19 3.76
N PHE A 127 -14.03 -6.11 3.97
CA PHE A 127 -15.14 -6.36 3.04
C PHE A 127 -16.37 -5.53 3.39
N THR A 128 -16.52 -5.11 4.65
CA THR A 128 -17.57 -4.20 5.10
C THR A 128 -17.01 -3.24 6.14
N LEU A 129 -16.44 -2.13 5.66
CA LEU A 129 -15.78 -1.15 6.50
C LEU A 129 -16.84 -0.35 7.30
N PRO A 130 -16.68 -0.21 8.64
CA PRO A 130 -17.68 0.39 9.52
C PRO A 130 -17.68 1.93 9.47
N VAL A 131 -17.57 2.50 8.26
CA VAL A 131 -17.60 3.95 8.02
C VAL A 131 -18.49 4.27 6.81
N ALA A 132 -19.01 5.51 6.80
CA ALA A 132 -19.88 5.99 5.74
C ALA A 132 -19.14 6.12 4.39
N ASP A 133 -19.91 6.13 3.30
CA ASP A 133 -19.42 6.44 1.97
C ASP A 133 -18.74 7.82 1.96
N ALA A 134 -17.65 7.95 1.19
CA ALA A 134 -16.96 9.22 0.98
C ALA A 134 -16.68 10.03 2.26
N SER A 135 -16.26 9.35 3.33
CA SER A 135 -16.09 9.94 4.67
C SER A 135 -14.62 10.13 5.08
N VAL A 136 -13.69 9.38 4.48
CA VAL A 136 -12.26 9.41 4.84
C VAL A 136 -11.38 9.94 3.70
N ASP A 137 -10.27 10.57 4.06
CA ASP A 137 -9.33 11.17 3.10
C ASP A 137 -8.28 10.16 2.64
N VAL A 138 -7.86 9.27 3.55
CA VAL A 138 -6.86 8.23 3.32
C VAL A 138 -7.41 6.89 3.81
N VAL A 139 -7.26 5.85 3.00
CA VAL A 139 -7.35 4.46 3.43
C VAL A 139 -5.94 3.88 3.37
N ALA A 140 -5.53 3.12 4.36
CA ALA A 140 -4.21 2.51 4.38
C ALA A 140 -4.26 1.05 4.86
N GLN A 141 -3.37 0.21 4.34
CA GLN A 141 -3.17 -1.17 4.79
C GLN A 141 -1.77 -1.65 4.42
N ASN A 142 -1.17 -2.48 5.27
CA ASN A 142 0.18 -2.99 5.07
C ASN A 142 0.20 -4.52 5.24
N CYS A 143 0.58 -5.24 4.18
CA CYS A 143 0.75 -6.69 4.16
C CYS A 143 -0.52 -7.46 4.56
N LEU A 144 -1.69 -6.97 4.13
CA LEU A 144 -2.99 -7.57 4.42
C LEU A 144 -3.67 -8.11 3.17
N PHE A 145 -3.69 -7.33 2.08
CA PHE A 145 -4.52 -7.63 0.91
C PHE A 145 -4.04 -8.86 0.15
N ASN A 146 -2.76 -9.17 0.22
CA ASN A 146 -2.20 -10.41 -0.32
C ASN A 146 -2.74 -11.69 0.35
N ILE A 147 -3.42 -11.60 1.50
CA ILE A 147 -4.03 -12.76 2.17
C ILE A 147 -5.31 -13.14 1.43
N PHE A 148 -6.02 -12.17 0.84
CA PHE A 148 -7.31 -12.41 0.23
C PHE A 148 -7.22 -13.22 -1.05
N ALA A 149 -8.22 -14.08 -1.26
CA ALA A 149 -8.46 -14.65 -2.58
C ALA A 149 -8.80 -13.53 -3.58
N PRO A 150 -8.59 -13.71 -4.90
CA PRO A 150 -8.77 -12.64 -5.89
C PRO A 150 -10.14 -11.94 -5.87
N ASP A 151 -11.21 -12.67 -5.57
CA ASP A 151 -12.56 -12.11 -5.49
C ASP A 151 -12.77 -11.30 -4.21
N ASP A 152 -12.20 -11.75 -3.09
CA ASP A 152 -12.26 -11.05 -1.81
C ASP A 152 -11.38 -9.80 -1.82
N LEU A 153 -10.23 -9.84 -2.49
CA LEU A 153 -9.42 -8.65 -2.79
C LEU A 153 -10.23 -7.61 -3.57
N SER A 154 -11.00 -8.07 -4.57
CA SER A 154 -11.84 -7.18 -5.39
C SER A 154 -12.93 -6.50 -4.54
N LYS A 155 -13.51 -7.22 -3.58
CA LYS A 155 -14.47 -6.64 -2.61
C LYS A 155 -13.78 -5.62 -1.70
N ALA A 156 -12.62 -5.96 -1.15
CA ALA A 156 -11.86 -5.08 -0.26
C ALA A 156 -11.44 -3.77 -0.95
N LEU A 157 -10.99 -3.83 -2.20
CA LEU A 157 -10.63 -2.65 -2.99
C LEU A 157 -11.86 -1.77 -3.30
N LYS A 158 -13.01 -2.38 -3.64
CA LYS A 158 -14.26 -1.65 -3.84
C LYS A 158 -14.75 -0.97 -2.56
N GLU A 159 -14.57 -1.63 -1.43
CA GLU A 159 -14.96 -1.09 -0.13
C GLU A 159 -14.04 0.08 0.29
N ALA A 160 -12.73 -0.05 0.08
CA ALA A 160 -11.79 1.06 0.21
C ALA A 160 -12.16 2.23 -0.71
N PHE A 161 -12.55 1.96 -1.95
CA PHE A 161 -13.01 2.98 -2.88
C PHE A 161 -14.31 3.66 -2.41
N ARG A 162 -15.27 2.91 -1.87
CA ARG A 162 -16.56 3.42 -1.36
C ARG A 162 -16.34 4.48 -0.28
N VAL A 163 -15.53 4.18 0.71
CA VAL A 163 -15.33 5.02 1.90
C VAL A 163 -14.48 6.27 1.64
N LEU A 164 -13.63 6.24 0.61
CA LEU A 164 -12.80 7.38 0.23
C LEU A 164 -13.61 8.55 -0.32
N LYS A 165 -13.29 9.78 0.09
CA LYS A 165 -13.75 11.00 -0.57
C LYS A 165 -13.23 11.08 -2.02
N SER A 166 -13.88 11.88 -2.86
CA SER A 166 -13.30 12.25 -4.16
C SER A 166 -11.95 12.94 -3.93
N GLY A 167 -10.92 12.55 -4.68
CA GLY A 167 -9.54 12.98 -4.46
C GLY A 167 -8.84 12.32 -3.26
N GLY A 168 -9.55 11.47 -2.51
CA GLY A 168 -8.96 10.61 -1.48
C GLY A 168 -8.04 9.55 -2.08
N ARG A 169 -7.27 8.87 -1.24
CA ARG A 169 -6.23 7.93 -1.68
C ARG A 169 -6.14 6.67 -0.82
N LEU A 170 -5.89 5.55 -1.48
CA LEU A 170 -5.55 4.27 -0.87
C LEU A 170 -4.02 4.12 -0.88
N GLN A 171 -3.42 4.04 0.30
CA GLN A 171 -1.99 3.82 0.51
C GLN A 171 -1.77 2.36 0.89
N MET A 172 -0.87 1.68 0.20
CA MET A 172 -0.65 0.26 0.46
C MET A 172 0.81 -0.12 0.34
N SER A 173 1.18 -1.13 1.10
CA SER A 173 2.41 -1.89 0.92
C SER A 173 2.04 -3.37 0.98
N ASP A 174 2.21 -4.10 -0.12
CA ASP A 174 1.88 -5.53 -0.19
C ASP A 174 2.94 -6.36 -0.90
N PRO A 175 3.04 -7.66 -0.60
CA PRO A 175 3.74 -8.62 -1.42
C PRO A 175 3.06 -8.79 -2.78
N ILE A 176 3.87 -8.70 -3.84
CA ILE A 176 3.59 -9.13 -5.20
C ILE A 176 4.53 -10.28 -5.57
N ALA A 177 4.13 -11.10 -6.53
CA ALA A 177 4.94 -12.20 -7.05
C ALA A 177 5.51 -11.87 -8.43
N THR A 178 6.76 -12.25 -8.67
CA THR A 178 7.39 -12.11 -10.01
C THR A 178 6.76 -12.98 -11.09
N ARG A 179 6.00 -14.01 -10.67
CA ARG A 179 5.18 -14.90 -11.51
C ARG A 179 4.04 -15.48 -10.69
N SER A 180 3.03 -16.04 -11.34
CA SER A 180 1.93 -16.72 -10.65
C SER A 180 2.44 -17.79 -9.68
N ILE A 181 1.95 -17.74 -8.45
CA ILE A 181 2.24 -18.72 -7.41
C ILE A 181 1.52 -20.03 -7.77
N PRO A 182 2.16 -21.21 -7.70
CA PRO A 182 1.49 -22.48 -8.00
C PRO A 182 0.30 -22.78 -7.09
N ILE A 183 -0.69 -23.49 -7.64
CA ILE A 183 -1.98 -23.74 -6.96
C ILE A 183 -1.82 -24.47 -5.63
N HIS A 184 -0.85 -25.39 -5.51
CA HIS A 184 -0.62 -26.14 -4.27
C HIS A 184 -0.17 -25.24 -3.12
N LEU A 185 0.63 -24.20 -3.41
CA LEU A 185 0.99 -23.19 -2.40
C LEU A 185 -0.17 -22.25 -2.12
N GLN A 186 -0.92 -21.83 -3.14
CA GLN A 186 -2.11 -21.00 -2.95
C GLN A 186 -3.17 -21.71 -2.08
N GLN A 187 -3.24 -23.03 -2.12
CA GLN A 187 -4.19 -23.82 -1.31
C GLN A 187 -3.68 -24.05 0.12
N ASP A 188 -2.41 -23.75 0.41
CA ASP A 188 -1.90 -23.75 1.78
C ASP A 188 -2.36 -22.47 2.50
N HIS A 189 -3.38 -22.63 3.34
CA HIS A 189 -3.97 -21.54 4.11
C HIS A 189 -2.99 -20.93 5.13
N ARG A 190 -2.01 -21.70 5.63
CA ARG A 190 -1.02 -21.19 6.58
C ARG A 190 0.01 -20.34 5.86
N LEU A 191 0.51 -20.78 4.72
CA LEU A 191 1.38 -19.95 3.88
C LEU A 191 0.68 -18.67 3.42
N ARG A 192 -0.63 -18.74 3.16
CA ARG A 192 -1.43 -17.56 2.84
C ARG A 192 -1.50 -16.58 4.01
N ALA A 193 -1.78 -17.08 5.22
CA ALA A 193 -1.78 -16.26 6.44
C ALA A 193 -0.41 -15.64 6.78
N MET A 194 0.68 -16.27 6.33
CA MET A 194 2.05 -15.73 6.45
C MET A 194 2.43 -14.75 5.34
N CYS A 195 1.49 -14.42 4.44
CA CYS A 195 1.69 -13.58 3.27
C CYS A 195 2.75 -14.09 2.29
N LEU A 196 2.80 -15.42 2.10
CA LEU A 196 3.75 -16.07 1.21
C LEU A 196 3.10 -16.63 -0.06
N SER A 197 1.82 -17.02 -0.01
CA SER A 197 1.19 -17.77 -1.13
C SER A 197 -0.01 -17.11 -1.79
N GLY A 198 -0.48 -15.96 -1.30
CA GLY A 198 -1.64 -15.26 -1.87
C GLY A 198 -1.30 -14.06 -2.76
N ALA A 199 -0.02 -13.72 -2.94
CA ALA A 199 0.42 -12.58 -3.73
C ALA A 199 0.12 -12.74 -5.24
N LEU A 200 -0.40 -11.67 -5.85
CA LEU A 200 -0.62 -11.56 -7.29
C LEU A 200 0.62 -11.01 -8.00
N THR A 201 0.68 -11.11 -9.33
CA THR A 201 1.71 -10.36 -10.09
C THR A 201 1.42 -8.87 -10.06
N TYR A 202 2.44 -8.05 -10.36
CA TYR A 202 2.28 -6.60 -10.47
C TYR A 202 1.13 -6.22 -11.40
N GLU A 203 1.06 -6.82 -12.58
CA GLU A 203 0.04 -6.52 -13.59
C GLU A 203 -1.36 -6.85 -13.09
N GLN A 204 -1.54 -8.04 -12.50
CA GLN A 204 -2.80 -8.47 -11.92
C GLN A 204 -3.25 -7.58 -10.76
N TYR A 205 -2.30 -7.15 -9.92
CA TYR A 205 -2.60 -6.32 -8.77
C TYR A 205 -3.03 -4.91 -9.17
N ILE A 206 -2.35 -4.31 -10.15
CA ILE A 206 -2.70 -3.00 -10.68
C ILE A 206 -4.04 -3.04 -11.42
N GLU A 207 -4.31 -4.10 -12.19
CA GLU A 207 -5.61 -4.30 -12.84
C GLU A 207 -6.74 -4.32 -11.80
N LYS A 208 -6.60 -5.08 -10.71
CA LYS A 208 -7.59 -5.11 -9.62
C LYS A 208 -7.83 -3.74 -8.98
N ILE A 209 -6.78 -2.95 -8.80
CA ILE A 209 -6.90 -1.57 -8.28
C ILE A 209 -7.67 -0.69 -9.28
N VAL A 210 -7.35 -0.76 -10.57
CA VAL A 210 -8.05 0.02 -11.60
C VAL A 210 -9.52 -0.41 -11.72
N ASP A 211 -9.81 -1.72 -11.70
CA ASP A 211 -11.17 -2.29 -11.73
C ASP A 211 -12.04 -1.86 -10.55
N ALA A 212 -11.42 -1.55 -9.41
CA ALA A 212 -12.13 -0.99 -8.26
C ALA A 212 -12.52 0.49 -8.45
N GLY A 213 -11.96 1.18 -9.45
CA GLY A 213 -12.32 2.54 -9.85
C GLY A 213 -11.21 3.58 -9.67
N PHE A 214 -10.01 3.20 -9.25
CA PHE A 214 -8.90 4.14 -9.02
C PHE A 214 -8.30 4.61 -10.36
N GLY A 215 -8.50 5.88 -10.71
CA GLY A 215 -8.04 6.47 -11.98
C GLY A 215 -6.54 6.78 -12.07
N GLN A 216 -5.85 6.81 -10.93
CA GLN A 216 -4.42 7.08 -10.88
C GLN A 216 -3.77 6.19 -9.82
N VAL A 217 -2.65 5.55 -10.17
CA VAL A 217 -1.86 4.72 -9.25
C VAL A 217 -0.40 5.12 -9.35
N GLU A 218 0.21 5.39 -8.21
CA GLU A 218 1.58 5.83 -8.11
C GLU A 218 2.41 4.81 -7.36
N ILE A 219 3.46 4.27 -8.00
CA ILE A 219 4.35 3.32 -7.37
C ILE A 219 5.45 4.07 -6.61
N ARG A 220 5.44 3.93 -5.29
CA ARG A 220 6.35 4.59 -4.36
C ARG A 220 7.63 3.78 -4.18
N ALA A 221 7.52 2.45 -4.22
CA ALA A 221 8.65 1.53 -4.16
C ALA A 221 8.28 0.15 -4.73
N ARG A 222 9.28 -0.55 -5.27
CA ARG A 222 9.23 -2.00 -5.53
C ARG A 222 10.55 -2.61 -5.10
N ARG A 223 10.53 -3.62 -4.22
CA ARG A 223 11.76 -4.16 -3.59
C ARG A 223 11.66 -5.67 -3.37
N PRO A 224 12.74 -6.45 -3.51
CA PRO A 224 12.75 -7.85 -3.07
C PRO A 224 12.31 -7.99 -1.61
N TYR A 225 11.39 -8.92 -1.36
CA TYR A 225 10.78 -9.15 -0.04
C TYR A 225 11.15 -10.54 0.50
N ARG A 226 10.96 -11.61 -0.29
CA ARG A 226 11.22 -12.99 0.14
C ARG A 226 11.39 -13.92 -1.06
N LEU A 227 12.29 -14.90 -0.94
CA LEU A 227 12.43 -15.98 -1.93
C LEU A 227 11.68 -17.22 -1.43
N LEU A 228 10.82 -17.79 -2.28
CA LEU A 228 10.32 -19.15 -2.12
C LEU A 228 11.23 -20.06 -2.94
N ASP A 229 12.13 -20.80 -2.28
CA ASP A 229 13.09 -21.66 -2.95
C ASP A 229 12.47 -22.97 -3.45
N ARG A 230 13.13 -23.57 -4.44
CA ARG A 230 12.70 -24.83 -5.09
C ARG A 230 12.50 -25.98 -4.13
N ASP A 231 13.41 -26.14 -3.18
CA ASP A 231 13.48 -27.34 -2.35
C ASP A 231 12.46 -27.28 -1.22
N THR A 232 12.36 -26.15 -0.53
CA THR A 232 11.45 -25.96 0.62
C THR A 232 9.99 -25.93 0.18
N TYR A 233 9.69 -25.30 -0.97
CA TYR A 233 8.32 -25.06 -1.44
C TYR A 233 7.89 -25.98 -2.59
N ASN A 234 8.72 -26.96 -2.96
CA ASN A 234 8.47 -27.89 -4.06
C ASN A 234 8.11 -27.14 -5.37
N LEU A 235 9.02 -26.28 -5.81
CA LEU A 235 8.88 -25.44 -7.01
C LEU A 235 9.84 -25.88 -8.12
N GLU A 236 9.41 -25.73 -9.37
CA GLU A 236 10.28 -26.00 -10.53
C GLU A 236 11.48 -25.04 -10.63
N ALA A 237 11.31 -23.81 -10.17
CA ALA A 237 12.32 -22.75 -10.11
C ALA A 237 12.01 -21.82 -8.92
N ASP A 238 13.02 -21.14 -8.38
CA ASP A 238 12.82 -20.20 -7.27
C ASP A 238 11.78 -19.12 -7.68
N LEU A 239 11.01 -18.65 -6.71
CA LEU A 239 9.99 -17.62 -6.91
C LEU A 239 10.29 -16.45 -5.98
N LEU A 240 10.64 -15.32 -6.57
CA LEU A 240 10.87 -14.08 -5.82
C LEU A 240 9.54 -13.36 -5.58
N LEU A 241 9.26 -13.08 -4.32
CA LEU A 241 8.25 -12.13 -3.88
C LEU A 241 8.90 -10.77 -3.65
N GLU A 242 8.21 -9.73 -4.04
CA GLU A 242 8.62 -8.33 -3.89
C GLU A 242 7.57 -7.57 -3.09
N SER A 243 7.96 -6.55 -2.34
CA SER A 243 7.03 -5.58 -1.76
C SER A 243 6.77 -4.47 -2.77
N LEU A 244 5.51 -4.06 -2.91
CA LEU A 244 5.05 -2.94 -3.71
C LEU A 244 4.39 -1.90 -2.82
N ASP A 245 5.04 -0.75 -2.67
CA ASP A 245 4.43 0.44 -2.04
C ASP A 245 3.71 1.24 -3.12
N SER A 246 2.44 1.56 -2.93
CA SER A 246 1.68 2.36 -3.89
C SER A 246 0.66 3.29 -3.25
N VAL A 247 0.30 4.35 -3.98
CA VAL A 247 -0.78 5.27 -3.66
C VAL A 247 -1.74 5.33 -4.83
N ALA A 248 -2.97 4.88 -4.62
CA ALA A 248 -4.03 4.88 -5.62
C ALA A 248 -5.07 5.97 -5.31
N PHE A 249 -5.36 6.85 -6.24
CA PHE A 249 -6.22 8.02 -6.05
C PHE A 249 -7.62 7.77 -6.59
N LYS A 250 -8.63 8.18 -5.80
CA LYS A 250 -10.05 8.20 -6.21
C LYS A 250 -10.30 9.43 -7.09
N VAL A 251 -9.86 9.32 -8.34
CA VAL A 251 -10.08 10.27 -9.43
C VAL A 251 -10.67 9.54 -10.62
N SER A 252 -11.35 10.27 -11.50
CA SER A 252 -11.94 9.70 -12.71
C SER A 252 -10.89 9.02 -13.59
N ILE A 253 -11.23 7.84 -14.12
CA ILE A 253 -10.42 7.15 -15.12
C ILE A 253 -10.59 7.90 -16.46
N PRO A 254 -9.50 8.40 -17.07
CA PRO A 254 -9.56 9.00 -18.41
C PRO A 254 -10.05 8.01 -19.48
N GLU A 255 -10.53 8.52 -20.63
CA GLU A 255 -11.05 7.68 -21.72
C GLU A 255 -10.00 6.68 -22.27
N ASP A 256 -8.72 7.04 -22.23
CA ASP A 256 -7.59 6.21 -22.65
C ASP A 256 -7.00 5.37 -21.50
N GLY A 257 -7.75 5.17 -20.41
CA GLY A 257 -7.42 4.29 -19.28
C GLY A 257 -6.76 5.00 -18.09
N ALA A 258 -6.53 4.27 -17.00
CA ALA A 258 -5.96 4.83 -15.77
C ALA A 258 -4.49 5.26 -15.94
N CYS A 259 -4.08 6.26 -15.15
CA CYS A 259 -2.70 6.77 -15.14
C CYS A 259 -1.85 6.01 -14.11
N ILE A 260 -0.97 5.12 -14.58
CA ILE A 260 -0.04 4.38 -13.71
C ILE A 260 1.36 5.02 -13.78
N PHE A 261 1.88 5.45 -12.64
CA PHE A 261 3.19 6.10 -12.54
C PHE A 261 4.20 5.16 -11.88
N THR A 262 5.08 4.59 -12.71
CA THR A 262 6.19 3.74 -12.26
C THR A 262 7.52 4.50 -12.13
N GLY A 263 7.47 5.82 -12.19
CA GLY A 263 8.65 6.70 -12.15
C GLY A 263 9.36 6.87 -13.50
N LYS A 264 8.67 6.59 -14.62
CA LYS A 264 9.18 6.94 -15.95
C LYS A 264 9.19 8.45 -16.14
N THR A 265 10.15 8.92 -16.93
CA THR A 265 10.24 10.32 -17.36
C THR A 265 10.35 10.41 -18.87
N ALA A 266 9.80 11.48 -19.43
CA ALA A 266 9.99 11.88 -20.81
C ALA A 266 10.91 13.11 -20.86
N ILE A 267 11.96 13.01 -21.67
CA ILE A 267 12.96 14.08 -21.85
C ILE A 267 12.91 14.50 -23.31
N TYR A 268 12.58 15.77 -23.57
CA TYR A 268 12.58 16.31 -24.91
C TYR A 268 14.01 16.62 -25.37
N CYS A 269 14.42 16.03 -26.49
CA CYS A 269 15.75 16.13 -27.09
C CYS A 269 15.74 16.84 -28.46
N GLY A 270 14.65 17.55 -28.81
CA GLY A 270 14.51 18.25 -30.08
C GLY A 270 15.22 19.60 -30.13
N LYS A 271 15.00 20.34 -31.23
CA LYS A 271 15.67 21.63 -31.49
C LYS A 271 14.99 22.83 -30.85
N GLU A 272 13.69 22.75 -30.57
CA GLU A 272 12.93 23.84 -29.97
C GLU A 272 13.19 23.91 -28.45
N GLU A 273 12.78 24.99 -27.80
CA GLU A 273 12.92 25.13 -26.33
C GLU A 273 11.98 24.19 -25.58
N LYS A 274 10.78 24.00 -26.12
CA LYS A 274 9.75 23.13 -25.57
C LYS A 274 9.01 22.36 -26.66
N PHE A 275 8.45 21.24 -26.26
CA PHE A 275 7.48 20.48 -27.03
C PHE A 275 6.14 20.49 -26.29
N ASP A 276 5.05 20.66 -27.03
CA ASP A 276 3.68 20.60 -26.53
C ASP A 276 2.95 19.51 -27.32
N ASP A 277 2.42 18.51 -26.62
CA ASP A 277 1.70 17.40 -27.24
C ASP A 277 0.22 17.72 -27.54
N ALA A 278 -0.21 18.96 -27.25
CA ALA A 278 -1.57 19.47 -27.35
C ALA A 278 -2.61 18.67 -26.53
N ASN A 279 -2.16 17.84 -25.59
CA ASN A 279 -2.99 17.06 -24.68
C ASN A 279 -2.62 17.30 -23.22
N GLY A 280 -2.06 18.48 -22.92
CA GLY A 280 -1.73 18.92 -21.57
C GLY A 280 -0.31 18.58 -21.11
N HIS A 281 0.55 18.02 -21.98
CA HIS A 281 1.95 17.75 -21.63
C HIS A 281 2.88 18.73 -22.34
N ILE A 282 3.60 19.53 -21.54
CA ILE A 282 4.65 20.44 -22.04
C ILE A 282 6.01 19.93 -21.56
N LEU A 283 6.87 19.54 -22.50
CA LEU A 283 8.21 19.04 -22.22
C LEU A 283 9.24 20.13 -22.52
N GLN A 284 10.00 20.55 -21.51
CA GLN A 284 11.15 21.43 -21.71
C GLN A 284 12.34 20.64 -22.23
N ARG A 285 13.12 21.23 -23.15
CA ARG A 285 14.29 20.58 -23.73
C ARG A 285 15.32 20.24 -22.66
N GLY A 286 15.70 18.97 -22.57
CA GLY A 286 16.71 18.45 -21.64
C GLY A 286 16.26 18.30 -20.20
N VAL A 287 15.00 18.65 -19.87
CA VAL A 287 14.44 18.51 -18.52
C VAL A 287 13.55 17.27 -18.45
N PRO A 288 13.78 16.34 -17.51
CA PRO A 288 12.88 15.21 -17.30
C PRO A 288 11.52 15.67 -16.78
N ALA A 289 10.46 15.35 -17.51
CA ALA A 289 9.09 15.47 -17.04
C ALA A 289 8.58 14.09 -16.62
N VAL A 290 7.92 13.99 -15.47
CA VAL A 290 7.30 12.73 -15.05
C VAL A 290 6.07 12.48 -15.92
N VAL A 291 5.92 11.25 -16.40
CA VAL A 291 4.76 10.83 -17.20
C VAL A 291 4.26 9.46 -16.75
N CYS A 292 2.95 9.24 -16.85
CA CYS A 292 2.40 7.90 -16.61
C CYS A 292 2.78 6.95 -17.76
N ASP A 293 2.65 5.64 -17.52
CA ASP A 293 3.13 4.60 -18.42
C ASP A 293 2.50 4.68 -19.82
N LYS A 294 1.19 4.93 -19.93
CA LYS A 294 0.52 5.11 -21.23
C LYS A 294 1.01 6.37 -21.98
N THR A 295 1.24 7.47 -21.28
CA THR A 295 1.76 8.72 -21.85
C THR A 295 3.20 8.52 -22.33
N ALA A 296 4.02 7.78 -21.57
CA ALA A 296 5.37 7.41 -22.00
C ALA A 296 5.35 6.63 -23.32
N VAL A 297 4.44 5.65 -23.47
CA VAL A 297 4.26 4.89 -24.72
C VAL A 297 3.80 5.78 -25.87
N LYS A 298 2.82 6.67 -25.63
CA LYS A 298 2.31 7.62 -26.64
C LYS A 298 3.40 8.60 -27.10
N LEU A 299 4.18 9.16 -26.19
CA LEU A 299 5.27 10.10 -26.51
C LEU A 299 6.41 9.40 -27.27
N ALA A 300 6.74 8.15 -26.91
CA ALA A 300 7.72 7.36 -27.63
C ALA A 300 7.33 7.10 -29.10
N SER A 301 6.03 6.94 -29.37
CA SER A 301 5.53 6.70 -30.74
C SER A 301 5.43 7.97 -31.58
N LEU A 302 5.00 9.10 -30.98
CA LEU A 302 4.80 10.37 -31.70
C LEU A 302 6.09 11.03 -32.19
N LEU A 303 7.19 10.87 -31.45
CA LEU A 303 8.42 11.62 -31.68
C LEU A 303 9.65 10.71 -31.66
N GLN A 304 9.65 9.72 -32.56
CA GLN A 304 10.82 8.88 -32.81
C GLN A 304 12.06 9.78 -32.99
N GLN A 305 13.05 9.61 -32.10
CA GLN A 305 14.32 10.36 -32.01
C GLN A 305 14.29 11.76 -31.37
N LYS A 306 13.15 12.32 -30.98
CA LYS A 306 13.08 13.63 -30.29
C LYS A 306 12.63 13.56 -28.84
N ILE A 307 12.18 12.41 -28.36
CA ILE A 307 11.90 12.17 -26.94
C ILE A 307 12.66 10.93 -26.49
N MET A 308 13.38 11.06 -25.38
CA MET A 308 13.94 9.94 -24.64
C MET A 308 13.00 9.58 -23.49
N ILE A 309 12.59 8.32 -23.42
CA ILE A 309 11.82 7.77 -22.29
C ILE A 309 12.77 6.97 -21.41
N THR A 310 12.75 7.23 -20.10
CA THR A 310 13.52 6.43 -19.14
C THR A 310 12.78 5.13 -18.79
N ASN A 311 13.53 4.12 -18.36
CA ASN A 311 12.93 2.96 -17.70
C ASN A 311 12.26 3.37 -16.37
N SER A 312 11.37 2.52 -15.87
CA SER A 312 10.75 2.68 -14.55
C SER A 312 11.81 2.68 -13.45
N THR A 313 11.79 3.69 -12.60
CA THR A 313 12.58 3.72 -11.36
C THR A 313 11.89 2.97 -10.23
N TRP A 314 10.61 2.62 -10.39
CA TRP A 314 9.72 2.10 -9.36
C TRP A 314 9.61 3.01 -8.13
N HIS A 315 9.94 4.29 -8.32
CA HIS A 315 9.96 5.29 -7.29
C HIS A 315 9.45 6.61 -7.86
N TYR A 316 8.20 6.89 -7.55
CA TYR A 316 7.56 8.17 -7.82
C TYR A 316 7.03 8.73 -6.50
N VAL A 317 7.25 10.01 -6.23
CA VAL A 317 6.94 10.65 -4.92
C VAL A 317 5.84 11.72 -5.04
N GLY A 318 5.00 11.62 -6.06
CA GLY A 318 3.96 12.60 -6.37
C GLY A 318 4.49 13.79 -7.18
N GLY A 319 3.61 14.75 -7.48
CA GLY A 319 3.94 15.95 -8.26
C GLY A 319 3.09 16.15 -9.53
N GLY A 320 2.25 15.17 -9.89
CA GLY A 320 1.41 15.22 -11.09
C GLY A 320 2.19 15.00 -12.41
N CYS A 321 1.44 14.86 -13.50
CA CYS A 321 1.98 14.71 -14.87
C CYS A 321 2.03 16.04 -15.65
N CYS A 322 1.67 17.16 -15.00
CA CYS A 322 1.31 18.41 -15.66
C CYS A 322 1.69 19.63 -14.83
#